data_AF-A0AAV7UD36-F1
#
_entry.id   AF-A0AAV7UD36-F1
#
_cell.length_a   1.000
_cell.length_b   1.000
_cell.length_c   1.000
_cell.angle_alpha   90.00
_cell.angle_beta   90.00
_cell.angle_gamma   90.00
#
_symmetry.space_group_name_H-M   'P 1'
#
loop_
_entity.id
_entity.type
_entity.pdbx_description
1 polymer ?
#
loop_
_entity_poly.entity_id
_entity_poly.type
_entity_poly.pdbx_seq_one_letter_code
_entity_poly.pdbx_strand_id
1 'polypeptide(L)'
;MGNQYFLKEGEYPDYHVWTGISDSIKSCLLLSLQKGLDVYRLRVYEKDDCTGKMTKFMNDCTNVHDHFCYPIRSCQVLGGLWLFFEKTDYRGKQYLLKPGKYERFTDWGSAHGTIGSLKRVMETL
;
A
#
# COMPACT_ATOMS: atom_id res chain seq x y z
N MET A 1 -6.35 -5.33 -15.30
CA MET A 1 -6.24 -5.07 -13.85
C MET A 1 -7.17 -3.90 -13.51
N GLY A 2 -7.94 -4.02 -12.42
CA GLY A 2 -8.85 -2.97 -11.96
C GLY A 2 -8.24 -2.09 -10.87
N ASN A 3 -8.92 -1.01 -10.50
CA ASN A 3 -8.54 -0.20 -9.33
C ASN A 3 -8.90 -0.94 -8.04
N GLN A 4 -8.03 -0.82 -7.02
CA GLN A 4 -8.26 -1.37 -5.69
C GLN A 4 -8.62 -0.24 -4.74
N TYR A 5 -9.54 -0.52 -3.81
CA TYR A 5 -9.95 0.41 -2.76
C TYR A 5 -9.99 -0.35 -1.44
N PHE A 6 -9.29 0.16 -0.43
CA PHE A 6 -9.42 -0.36 0.92
C PHE A 6 -10.58 0.31 1.65
N LEU A 7 -11.53 -0.50 2.10
CA LEU A 7 -12.66 -0.08 2.90
C LEU A 7 -12.46 -0.50 4.35
N LYS A 8 -12.81 0.41 5.26
CA LYS A 8 -12.95 0.10 6.68
C LYS A 8 -14.41 -0.19 6.98
N GLU A 9 -14.68 -0.71 8.17
CA GLU A 9 -16.04 -0.74 8.69
C GLU A 9 -16.64 0.67 8.70
N GLY A 10 -17.84 0.80 8.15
CA GLY A 10 -18.52 2.08 7.99
C GLY A 10 -19.57 2.04 6.88
N GLU A 11 -20.28 3.15 6.72
CA GLU A 11 -21.27 3.35 5.68
C GLU A 11 -20.68 4.14 4.50
N TYR A 12 -20.94 3.66 3.29
CA TYR A 12 -20.44 4.24 2.04
C TYR A 12 -21.63 4.44 1.08
N PRO A 13 -22.43 5.50 1.26
CA PRO A 13 -23.67 5.69 0.50
C PRO A 13 -23.42 5.98 -0.99
N ASP A 14 -22.20 6.42 -1.34
CA ASP A 14 -21.84 6.80 -2.70
C ASP A 14 -20.36 6.50 -2.99
N TYR A 15 -20.06 6.26 -4.27
CA TYR A 15 -18.74 5.86 -4.71
C TYR A 15 -17.67 6.96 -4.64
N HIS A 16 -18.02 8.22 -4.35
CA HIS A 16 -17.02 9.24 -4.04
C HIS A 16 -16.46 9.08 -2.62
N VAL A 17 -17.23 8.48 -1.70
CA VAL A 17 -16.88 8.37 -0.27
C VAL A 17 -15.67 7.45 -0.03
N TRP A 18 -15.60 6.33 -0.73
CA TRP A 18 -14.41 5.45 -0.77
C TRP A 18 -13.39 5.83 -1.85
N THR A 19 -13.49 7.03 -2.44
CA THR A 19 -12.60 7.53 -3.52
C THR A 19 -12.63 6.71 -4.82
N GLY A 20 -13.76 6.09 -5.12
CA GLY A 20 -13.99 5.33 -6.34
C GLY A 20 -13.99 6.21 -7.58
N ILE A 21 -13.48 5.67 -8.70
CA ILE A 21 -13.63 6.29 -10.02
C ILE A 21 -15.05 6.06 -10.59
N SER A 22 -15.70 4.96 -10.20
CA SER A 22 -17.08 4.64 -10.54
C SER A 22 -17.73 3.77 -9.44
N ASP A 23 -19.01 3.51 -9.59
CA ASP A 23 -19.84 2.62 -8.77
C ASP A 23 -19.63 1.11 -9.05
N SER A 24 -18.76 0.77 -10.00
CA SER A 24 -18.61 -0.60 -10.49
C SER A 24 -17.57 -1.40 -9.68
N ILE A 25 -18.05 -2.38 -8.90
CA ILE A 25 -17.23 -3.41 -8.25
C ILE A 25 -17.49 -4.77 -8.87
N LYS A 26 -16.41 -5.48 -9.20
CA LYS A 26 -16.46 -6.82 -9.81
C LYS A 26 -15.94 -7.93 -8.89
N SER A 27 -15.27 -7.58 -7.80
CA SER A 27 -14.74 -8.53 -6.82
C SER A 27 -14.49 -7.84 -5.49
N CYS A 28 -14.51 -8.62 -4.41
CA CYS A 28 -14.17 -8.17 -3.07
C CYS A 28 -13.27 -9.19 -2.38
N LEU A 29 -12.45 -8.72 -1.44
CA LEU A 29 -11.58 -9.53 -0.61
C LEU A 29 -11.76 -9.10 0.84
N LEU A 30 -12.28 -9.99 1.68
CA LEU A 30 -12.31 -9.76 3.12
C LEU A 30 -10.91 -9.97 3.70
N LEU A 31 -10.42 -9.00 4.46
CA LEU A 31 -9.13 -9.07 5.13
C LEU A 31 -9.35 -9.45 6.60
N SER A 32 -8.89 -10.63 7.00
CA SER A 32 -8.80 -10.99 8.42
C SER A 32 -7.51 -10.40 8.98
N LEU A 33 -7.65 -9.38 9.84
CA LEU A 33 -6.52 -8.80 10.57
C LEU A 33 -6.36 -9.58 11.87
N GLN A 34 -5.22 -10.22 12.07
CA GLN A 34 -4.97 -11.00 13.28
C GLN A 34 -4.77 -10.02 14.46
N LYS A 35 -5.61 -10.12 15.49
CA LYS A 35 -5.41 -9.38 16.75
C LYS A 35 -4.19 -9.92 17.49
N GLY A 36 -3.03 -9.30 17.30
CA GLY A 36 -1.84 -9.59 18.10
C GLY A 36 -0.53 -9.19 17.44
N LEU A 37 0.18 -8.25 18.07
CA LEU A 37 1.58 -7.85 17.80
C LEU A 37 2.00 -7.77 16.32
N ASP A 38 1.17 -7.16 15.47
CA ASP A 38 1.59 -6.81 14.11
C ASP A 38 2.68 -5.74 14.16
N VAL A 39 3.94 -6.17 14.25
CA VAL A 39 5.08 -5.29 14.05
C VAL A 39 5.09 -4.92 12.59
N TYR A 40 4.39 -3.84 12.26
CA TYR A 40 4.38 -3.28 10.91
C TYR A 40 5.81 -2.96 10.51
N ARG A 41 6.24 -3.64 9.45
CA ARG A 41 7.62 -3.53 9.00
C ARG A 41 7.69 -3.70 7.50
N LEU A 42 8.00 -2.61 6.83
CA LEU A 42 8.19 -2.55 5.39
C LEU A 42 9.64 -2.16 5.09
N ARG A 43 10.24 -2.80 4.09
CA ARG A 43 11.47 -2.33 3.45
C ARG A 43 11.18 -1.97 2.00
N VAL A 44 11.66 -0.83 1.56
CA VAL A 44 11.55 -0.39 0.17
C VAL A 44 12.96 -0.23 -0.40
N TYR A 45 13.10 -0.45 -1.71
CA TYR A 45 14.38 -0.52 -2.39
C TYR A 45 14.37 0.28 -3.69
N GLU A 46 15.52 0.87 -4.00
CA GLU A 46 15.75 1.68 -5.20
C GLU A 46 15.82 0.82 -6.47
N LYS A 47 16.25 -0.44 -6.35
CA LYS A 47 16.39 -1.36 -7.49
C LYS A 47 15.43 -2.53 -7.38
N ASP A 48 15.31 -3.27 -8.48
CA ASP A 48 14.56 -4.53 -8.52
C ASP A 48 15.25 -5.58 -7.59
N ASP A 49 14.58 -6.71 -7.36
CA ASP A 49 15.08 -7.89 -6.64
C ASP A 49 15.41 -7.68 -5.15
N CYS A 50 14.92 -6.59 -4.56
CA CYS A 50 15.22 -6.13 -3.20
C CYS A 50 16.70 -5.77 -3.01
N THR A 51 17.26 -5.03 -3.96
CA THR A 51 18.68 -4.61 -3.97
C THR A 51 18.84 -3.08 -4.02
N GLY A 52 20.07 -2.59 -3.89
CA GLY A 52 20.37 -1.15 -3.92
C GLY A 52 20.09 -0.45 -2.60
N LYS A 53 19.87 0.87 -2.64
CA LYS A 53 19.56 1.65 -1.44
C LYS A 53 18.24 1.19 -0.85
N MET A 54 18.21 1.05 0.47
CA MET A 54 17.05 0.53 1.21
C MET A 54 16.64 1.52 2.31
N THR A 55 15.34 1.62 2.55
CA THR A 55 14.78 2.33 3.70
C THR A 55 13.64 1.52 4.31
N LYS A 56 13.51 1.62 5.63
CA LYS A 56 12.54 0.86 6.43
C LYS A 56 11.43 1.80 6.92
N PHE A 57 10.19 1.36 6.78
CA PHE A 57 9.02 2.02 7.35
C PHE A 57 8.37 1.13 8.40
N MET A 58 7.99 1.73 9.53
CA MET A 58 7.25 1.07 10.62
C MET A 58 5.94 1.80 10.96
N ASN A 59 5.80 3.02 10.44
CA ASN A 59 4.66 3.91 10.63
C ASN A 59 4.14 4.36 9.26
N ASP A 60 2.96 4.97 9.28
CA ASP A 60 2.39 5.61 8.11
C ASP A 60 3.32 6.77 7.65
N CYS A 61 3.30 7.07 6.36
CA CYS A 61 4.12 8.10 5.75
C CYS A 61 3.30 8.85 4.69
N THR A 62 3.07 10.14 4.89
CA THR A 62 2.30 11.00 3.98
C THR A 62 3.08 11.40 2.73
N ASN A 63 4.41 11.40 2.81
CA ASN A 63 5.29 11.65 1.69
C ASN A 63 6.57 10.79 1.78
N VAL A 64 6.66 9.79 0.90
CA VAL A 64 7.80 8.87 0.83
C VAL A 64 9.10 9.59 0.49
N HIS A 65 9.05 10.62 -0.34
CA HIS A 65 10.24 11.31 -0.84
C HIS A 65 11.04 12.01 0.26
N ASP A 66 10.41 12.35 1.39
CA ASP A 66 11.07 12.93 2.56
C ASP A 66 12.04 11.94 3.23
N HIS A 67 11.82 10.64 3.04
CA HIS A 67 12.60 9.56 3.65
C HIS A 67 13.38 8.74 2.61
N PHE A 68 12.89 8.71 1.37
CA PHE A 68 13.43 7.89 0.29
C PHE A 68 13.30 8.62 -1.05
N CYS A 69 14.36 9.31 -1.45
CA CYS A 69 14.38 10.17 -2.65
C CYS A 69 14.40 9.41 -3.99
N TYR A 70 14.20 8.10 -4.00
CA TYR A 70 14.25 7.25 -5.19
C TYR A 70 12.86 6.64 -5.47
N PRO A 71 12.53 6.37 -6.73
CA PRO A 71 11.38 5.53 -7.05
C PRO A 71 11.50 4.16 -6.36
N ILE A 72 10.39 3.66 -5.82
CA ILE A 72 10.36 2.33 -5.21
C ILE A 72 10.24 1.29 -6.31
N ARG A 73 11.30 0.51 -6.49
CA ARG A 73 11.37 -0.51 -7.54
C ARG A 73 11.05 -1.91 -7.05
N SER A 74 11.37 -2.20 -5.79
CA SER A 74 11.02 -3.45 -5.12
C SER A 74 10.79 -3.21 -3.63
N CYS A 75 10.12 -4.13 -2.95
CA CYS A 75 9.86 -4.01 -1.52
C CYS A 75 9.71 -5.37 -0.83
N GLN A 76 9.81 -5.36 0.48
CA GLN A 76 9.58 -6.52 1.32
C GLN A 76 8.68 -6.13 2.49
N VAL A 77 7.49 -6.72 2.54
CA VAL A 77 6.58 -6.61 3.69
C VAL A 77 6.96 -7.71 4.66
N LEU A 78 7.60 -7.30 5.76
CA LEU A 78 8.08 -8.19 6.81
C LEU A 78 7.05 -8.41 7.91
N GLY A 79 6.06 -7.52 8.02
CA GLY A 79 5.00 -7.61 9.03
C GLY A 79 3.89 -6.60 8.77
N GLY A 80 2.67 -7.02 9.14
CA GLY A 80 1.43 -6.29 8.89
C GLY A 80 1.03 -6.23 7.42
N LEU A 81 -0.12 -5.61 7.17
CA LEU A 81 -0.61 -5.24 5.84
C LEU A 81 -0.33 -3.76 5.56
N TRP A 82 0.06 -3.44 4.33
CA TRP A 82 0.39 -2.09 3.91
C TRP A 82 -0.42 -1.67 2.68
N LEU A 83 -0.77 -0.40 2.63
CA LEU A 83 -1.30 0.26 1.44
C LEU A 83 -0.24 1.20 0.88
N PHE A 84 0.06 1.02 -0.39
CA PHE A 84 0.80 2.00 -1.18
C PHE A 84 -0.19 2.89 -1.91
N PHE A 85 0.10 4.17 -1.94
CA PHE A 85 -0.67 5.17 -2.68
C PHE A 85 0.24 5.82 -3.72
N GLU A 86 -0.28 5.97 -4.93
CA GLU A 86 0.44 6.57 -6.05
C GLU A 86 0.87 8.01 -5.77
N LYS A 87 0.08 8.78 -5.01
CA LYS A 87 0.34 10.18 -4.66
C LYS A 87 0.59 10.36 -3.16
N THR A 88 1.06 11.54 -2.78
CA THR A 88 1.19 11.94 -1.37
C THR A 88 -0.18 12.04 -0.70
N ASP A 89 -0.19 12.04 0.63
CA ASP A 89 -1.37 12.26 1.46
C ASP A 89 -2.48 11.22 1.25
N TYR A 90 -2.10 9.98 0.96
CA TYR A 90 -2.99 8.83 0.76
C TYR A 90 -3.96 9.00 -0.42
N ARG A 91 -3.46 9.56 -1.53
CA ARG A 91 -4.26 9.84 -2.74
C ARG A 91 -3.83 8.99 -3.94
N GLY A 92 -4.71 8.94 -4.94
CA GLY A 92 -4.48 8.22 -6.19
C GLY A 92 -4.73 6.72 -6.06
N LYS A 93 -4.16 5.94 -6.97
CA LYS A 93 -4.33 4.48 -6.97
C LYS A 93 -3.76 3.85 -5.71
N GLN A 94 -4.49 2.89 -5.17
CA GLN A 94 -4.11 2.12 -3.99
C GLN A 94 -3.62 0.73 -4.41
N TYR A 95 -2.63 0.22 -3.68
CA TYR A 95 -2.12 -1.13 -3.84
C TYR A 95 -2.02 -1.77 -2.45
N LEU A 96 -2.71 -2.90 -2.26
CA LEU A 96 -2.63 -3.67 -1.03
C LEU A 96 -1.45 -4.64 -1.09
N LEU A 97 -0.54 -4.53 -0.12
CA LEU A 97 0.60 -5.41 0.02
C LEU A 97 0.44 -6.29 1.27
N LYS A 98 0.58 -7.59 1.06
CA LYS A 98 0.60 -8.63 2.09
C LYS A 98 2.04 -8.96 2.47
N PRO A 99 2.30 -9.61 3.62
CA PRO A 99 3.62 -10.14 3.94
C PRO A 99 4.20 -10.94 2.76
N GLY A 100 5.42 -10.61 2.37
CA GLY A 100 6.03 -11.16 1.17
C GLY A 100 7.16 -10.31 0.59
N LYS A 101 7.84 -10.89 -0.39
CA LYS A 101 8.85 -10.21 -1.21
C LYS A 101 8.21 -9.82 -2.55
N TYR A 102 8.39 -8.57 -2.95
CA TYR A 102 7.96 -8.01 -4.22
C TYR A 102 9.20 -7.52 -4.94
N GLU A 103 9.64 -8.26 -5.95
CA GLU A 103 10.91 -8.04 -6.64
C GLU A 103 10.83 -6.91 -7.67
N ARG A 104 9.62 -6.58 -8.13
CA ARG A 104 9.37 -5.49 -9.07
C ARG A 104 8.06 -4.78 -8.76
N PHE A 105 7.90 -3.54 -9.21
CA PHE A 105 6.68 -2.77 -8.98
C PHE A 105 5.42 -3.38 -9.64
N THR A 106 5.61 -4.24 -10.64
CA THR A 106 4.53 -5.00 -11.26
C THR A 106 3.92 -6.04 -10.32
N ASP A 107 4.67 -6.50 -9.30
CA ASP A 107 4.23 -7.56 -8.39
C ASP A 107 3.12 -7.10 -7.43
N TRP A 108 3.10 -5.80 -7.08
CA TRP A 108 1.96 -5.18 -6.37
C TRP A 108 0.94 -4.54 -7.33
N GLY A 109 1.14 -4.69 -8.64
CA GLY A 109 0.21 -4.25 -9.66
C GLY A 109 0.34 -2.79 -10.12
N SER A 110 1.46 -2.12 -9.80
CA SER A 110 1.75 -0.80 -10.35
C SER A 110 2.29 -0.88 -11.78
N ALA A 111 2.00 0.13 -12.60
CA ALA A 111 2.54 0.25 -13.96
C ALA A 111 3.87 1.02 -14.01
N HIS A 112 4.14 1.90 -13.05
CA HIS A 112 5.25 2.86 -13.11
C HIS A 112 6.12 2.90 -11.84
N GLY A 113 5.77 2.19 -10.77
CA GLY A 113 6.53 2.20 -9.52
C GLY A 113 6.46 3.50 -8.70
N THR A 114 5.64 4.47 -9.13
CA THR A 114 5.44 5.73 -8.42
C THR A 114 4.61 5.51 -7.16
N ILE A 115 5.21 5.74 -5.99
CA ILE A 115 4.56 5.65 -4.68
C ILE A 115 4.84 6.94 -3.91
N GLY A 116 3.77 7.68 -3.60
CA GLY A 116 3.87 8.95 -2.88
C GLY A 116 3.60 8.83 -1.39
N SER A 117 2.80 7.86 -0.94
CA SER A 117 2.50 7.68 0.49
C SER A 117 2.22 6.22 0.86
N LEU A 118 2.35 5.92 2.15
CA LEU A 118 2.31 4.57 2.74
C LEU A 118 1.41 4.57 3.96
N LYS A 119 0.49 3.61 4.06
CA LYS A 119 -0.39 3.48 5.24
C LYS A 119 -0.43 2.06 5.74
N ARG A 120 -0.40 1.88 7.06
CA ARG A 120 -0.65 0.58 7.69
C ARG A 120 -2.14 0.28 7.69
N VAL A 121 -2.47 -0.97 7.37
CA VAL A 121 -3.85 -1.46 7.48
C VAL A 121 -4.04 -2.01 8.88
N MET A 122 -4.69 -1.22 9.73
CA MET A 122 -5.01 -1.54 11.12
C MET A 122 -6.52 -1.70 11.27
N GLU A 123 -6.94 -2.65 12.12
CA GLU A 123 -8.31 -2.70 12.62
C GLU A 123 -8.59 -1.37 13.35
N THR A 124 -9.72 -0.75 13.07
CA THR A 124 -10.16 0.42 13.83
C THR A 124 -10.81 -0.14 15.10
N LEU A 125 -10.28 0.23 16.27
CA LEU A 125 -10.90 -0.11 17.56
C LEU A 125 -12.27 0.56 17.68
#